data_AF-A0A1F8BKR2-F1
#
_entry.id   AF-A0A1F8BKR2-F1
#
_cell.length_a   1.000
_cell.length_b   1.000
_cell.length_c   1.000
_cell.angle_alpha   90.00
_cell.angle_beta   90.00
_cell.angle_gamma   90.00
#
_symmetry.space_group_name_H-M   'P 1'
#
loop_
_entity.id
_entity.type
_entity.pdbx_description
1 polymer ?
#
loop_
_entity_poly.entity_id
_entity_poly.type
_entity_poly.pdbx_seq_one_letter_code
_entity_poly.pdbx_strand_id
1 'polypeptide(L)'
;MTGNKQKILDIAMNLNRIGNWAADDYLGKRKRIQTFISNTSNYIETLDSSSFRTPFKDTLKDFLRHYKQLESEGLEGPKDSIDWAEKMMTWGNILTHRSKLI
;
A
#
# COMPACT_ATOMS: atom_id res chain seq x y z
N MET A 1 0.55 -20.03 -9.09
CA MET A 1 -0.30 -18.83 -9.14
C MET A 1 -0.54 -18.36 -7.72
N THR A 2 -0.06 -17.18 -7.33
CA THR A 2 -0.35 -16.58 -6.01
C THR A 2 -1.78 -16.05 -6.02
N GLY A 3 -2.62 -16.52 -5.09
CA GLY A 3 -4.01 -16.09 -4.98
C GLY A 3 -4.12 -14.61 -4.57
N ASN A 4 -5.23 -13.96 -4.91
CA ASN A 4 -5.45 -12.53 -4.63
C ASN A 4 -5.25 -12.15 -3.16
N LYS A 5 -5.59 -13.04 -2.22
CA LYS A 5 -5.31 -12.83 -0.79
C LYS A 5 -3.82 -12.64 -0.50
N GLN A 6 -2.94 -13.42 -1.13
CA GLN A 6 -1.49 -13.27 -0.97
C GLN A 6 -1.03 -11.91 -1.50
N LYS A 7 -1.51 -11.49 -2.68
CA LYS A 7 -1.19 -10.17 -3.25
C LYS A 7 -1.62 -9.03 -2.34
N ILE A 8 -2.80 -9.12 -1.72
CA ILE A 8 -3.26 -8.12 -0.73
C ILE A 8 -2.35 -8.08 0.49
N LEU A 9 -1.89 -9.23 0.97
CA LEU A 9 -0.94 -9.29 2.08
C LEU A 9 0.45 -8.74 1.70
N ASP A 10 0.91 -8.98 0.47
CA ASP A 10 2.16 -8.44 -0.06
C ASP A 10 2.09 -6.91 -0.19
N ILE A 11 0.97 -6.38 -0.71
CA ILE A 11 0.67 -4.95 -0.72
C ILE A 11 0.70 -4.39 0.70
N ALA A 12 -0.04 -4.99 1.63
CA ALA A 12 -0.11 -4.54 3.02
C ALA A 12 1.27 -4.50 3.71
N MET A 13 2.08 -5.54 3.49
CA MET A 13 3.44 -5.61 4.02
C MET A 13 4.34 -4.53 3.43
N ASN A 14 4.24 -4.28 2.12
CA ASN A 14 5.01 -3.22 1.48
C ASN A 14 4.63 -1.83 2.01
N LEU A 15 3.34 -1.54 2.18
CA LEU A 15 2.89 -0.27 2.75
C LEU A 15 3.47 -0.05 4.17
N ASN A 16 3.44 -1.08 5.01
CA ASN A 16 4.04 -1.03 6.34
C ASN A 16 5.56 -0.82 6.29
N ARG A 17 6.28 -1.47 5.38
CA ARG A 17 7.74 -1.26 5.20
C ARG A 17 8.05 0.15 4.72
N ILE A 18 7.31 0.63 3.71
CA ILE A 18 7.43 1.97 3.15
C ILE A 18 7.22 3.02 4.24
N GLY A 19 6.13 2.91 5.00
CA GLY A 19 5.84 3.83 6.09
C GLY A 19 6.93 3.83 7.16
N ASN A 20 7.36 2.66 7.64
CA ASN A 20 8.46 2.58 8.60
C ASN A 20 9.76 3.24 8.10
N TRP A 21 10.11 3.04 6.82
CA TRP A 21 11.31 3.69 6.25
C TRP A 21 11.16 5.20 6.12
N ALA A 22 9.99 5.68 5.73
CA ALA A 22 9.73 7.10 5.58
C ALA A 22 9.67 7.83 6.93
N ALA A 23 9.15 7.18 7.96
CA ALA A 23 9.16 7.68 9.32
C ALA A 23 10.59 7.79 9.90
N ASP A 24 11.45 6.83 9.57
CA ASP A 24 12.83 6.80 10.04
C ASP A 24 13.73 7.81 9.31
N ASP A 25 13.78 7.75 7.97
CA ASP A 25 14.44 8.76 7.13
C ASP A 25 14.05 8.54 5.66
N TYR A 26 13.06 9.31 5.20
CA TYR A 26 12.61 9.27 3.81
C TYR A 26 13.72 9.64 2.82
N LEU A 27 14.51 10.67 3.10
CA LEU A 27 15.50 11.19 2.15
C LEU A 27 16.62 10.17 1.90
N GLY A 28 17.20 9.61 2.97
CA GLY A 28 18.24 8.59 2.85
C GLY A 28 17.73 7.25 2.31
N LYS A 29 16.43 6.96 2.43
CA LYS A 29 15.81 5.71 1.94
C LYS A 29 14.99 5.88 0.66
N ARG A 30 15.00 7.07 0.04
CA ARG A 30 14.11 7.43 -1.09
C ARG A 30 14.11 6.39 -2.20
N LYS A 31 15.28 5.98 -2.68
CA LYS A 31 15.40 4.98 -3.77
C LYS A 31 14.72 3.65 -3.42
N ARG A 32 14.89 3.19 -2.17
CA ARG A 32 14.26 1.96 -1.68
C ARG A 32 12.75 2.12 -1.57
N ILE A 33 12.29 3.24 -1.02
CA ILE A 33 10.86 3.57 -0.90
C ILE A 33 10.21 3.58 -2.29
N GLN A 34 10.78 4.30 -3.25
CA GLN A 34 10.27 4.39 -4.62
C GLN A 34 10.21 3.01 -5.30
N THR A 35 11.23 2.16 -5.11
CA THR A 35 11.23 0.79 -5.64
C THR A 35 10.05 -0.02 -5.07
N PHE A 36 9.78 0.11 -3.77
CA PHE A 36 8.68 -0.61 -3.13
C PHE A 36 7.31 -0.02 -3.48
N ILE A 37 7.21 1.28 -3.73
CA ILE A 37 6.00 1.90 -4.31
C ILE A 37 5.71 1.27 -5.68
N SER A 38 6.69 1.24 -6.60
CA SER A 38 6.51 0.62 -7.93
C SER A 38 6.11 -0.86 -7.83
N ASN A 39 6.75 -1.63 -6.95
CA ASN A 39 6.37 -3.03 -6.73
C ASN A 39 4.93 -3.16 -6.21
N THR A 40 4.51 -2.26 -5.33
CA THR A 40 3.14 -2.23 -4.77
C THR A 40 2.12 -1.90 -5.84
N SER A 41 2.41 -0.93 -6.71
CA SER A 41 1.57 -0.58 -7.85
C SER A 41 1.45 -1.74 -8.85
N ASN A 42 2.55 -2.45 -9.14
CA ASN A 42 2.51 -3.66 -9.95
C ASN A 42 1.62 -4.76 -9.33
N TYR A 43 1.67 -4.96 -8.00
CA TYR A 43 0.76 -5.91 -7.36
C TYR A 43 -0.70 -5.49 -7.51
N ILE A 44 -1.00 -4.20 -7.33
CA ILE A 44 -2.34 -3.63 -7.49
C ILE A 44 -2.87 -3.85 -8.91
N GLU A 45 -2.08 -3.57 -9.94
CA GLU A 45 -2.48 -3.73 -11.35
C GLU A 45 -2.79 -5.18 -11.71
N THR A 46 -2.13 -6.14 -11.04
CA THR A 46 -2.35 -7.57 -11.29
C THR A 46 -3.45 -8.19 -10.42
N LEU A 47 -4.15 -7.40 -9.59
CA LEU A 47 -5.28 -7.90 -8.80
C LEU A 47 -6.46 -8.21 -9.71
N ASP A 48 -6.99 -9.43 -9.62
CA ASP A 48 -8.30 -9.72 -10.20
C ASP A 48 -9.41 -9.28 -9.25
N SER A 49 -9.83 -8.03 -9.42
CA SER A 49 -10.86 -7.40 -8.58
C SER A 49 -12.26 -8.03 -8.71
N SER A 50 -12.51 -8.81 -9.77
CA SER A 50 -13.80 -9.48 -9.97
C SER A 50 -14.04 -10.62 -8.98
N SER A 51 -12.96 -11.17 -8.43
CA SER A 51 -12.99 -12.28 -7.47
C SER A 51 -13.39 -11.89 -6.04
N PHE A 52 -13.40 -10.60 -5.69
CA PHE A 52 -13.62 -10.15 -4.31
C PHE A 52 -15.11 -10.03 -3.95
N ARG A 53 -15.48 -10.59 -2.79
CA ARG A 53 -16.82 -10.46 -2.21
C ARG A 53 -17.02 -9.11 -1.51
N THR A 54 -18.29 -8.74 -1.33
CA THR A 54 -18.74 -7.38 -1.01
C THR A 54 -18.18 -6.74 0.26
N PRO A 55 -17.75 -7.42 1.36
CA PRO A 55 -17.16 -6.66 2.46
C PRO A 55 -15.69 -6.27 2.20
N PHE A 56 -14.95 -7.00 1.36
CA PHE A 56 -13.58 -6.62 0.99
C PHE A 56 -13.54 -5.67 -0.20
N LYS A 57 -14.48 -5.81 -1.14
CA LYS A 57 -14.55 -4.98 -2.35
C LYS A 57 -14.63 -3.47 -2.04
N ASP A 58 -15.43 -3.09 -1.05
CA ASP A 58 -15.55 -1.69 -0.62
C ASP A 58 -14.26 -1.18 0.02
N THR A 59 -13.62 -2.00 0.87
CA THR A 59 -12.29 -1.69 1.44
C THR A 59 -11.25 -1.48 0.35
N LEU A 60 -11.20 -2.37 -0.64
CA LEU A 60 -10.26 -2.26 -1.75
C LEU A 60 -10.53 -0.99 -2.56
N LYS A 61 -11.79 -0.65 -2.83
CA LYS A 61 -12.15 0.59 -3.53
C LYS A 61 -11.66 1.83 -2.80
N ASP A 62 -11.86 1.91 -1.49
CA ASP A 62 -11.39 3.03 -0.69
C ASP A 62 -9.87 3.09 -0.63
N PHE A 63 -9.19 1.95 -0.47
CA PHE A 63 -7.73 1.87 -0.51
C PHE A 63 -7.19 2.44 -1.84
N LEU A 64 -7.71 1.97 -2.98
CA LEU A 64 -7.22 2.40 -4.30
C LEU A 64 -7.40 3.90 -4.53
N ARG A 65 -8.44 4.51 -3.97
CA ARG A 65 -8.65 5.97 -4.05
C ARG A 65 -7.54 6.73 -3.31
N HIS A 66 -7.19 6.29 -2.10
CA HIS A 66 -6.17 6.95 -1.29
C HIS A 66 -4.75 6.62 -1.77
N TYR A 67 -4.51 5.38 -2.19
CA TYR A 67 -3.19 4.93 -2.61
C TYR A 67 -2.63 5.75 -3.77
N LYS A 68 -3.47 6.15 -4.74
CA LYS A 68 -3.01 7.01 -5.85
C LYS A 68 -2.41 8.34 -5.37
N GLN A 69 -2.99 8.95 -4.34
CA GLN A 69 -2.47 10.18 -3.75
C GLN A 69 -1.17 9.90 -3.00
N LEU A 70 -1.16 8.85 -2.17
CA LEU A 70 0.01 8.44 -1.40
C LEU A 70 1.19 8.05 -2.31
N GLU A 71 0.94 7.40 -3.43
CA GLU A 71 1.93 7.06 -4.45
C GLU A 71 2.56 8.33 -5.03
N SER A 72 1.76 9.28 -5.52
CA SER A 72 2.28 10.53 -6.09
C SER A 72 3.13 11.30 -5.08
N GLU A 73 2.61 11.48 -3.86
CA GLU A 73 3.33 12.15 -2.77
C GLU A 73 4.66 11.44 -2.44
N GLY A 74 4.65 10.11 -2.40
CA GLY A 74 5.83 9.30 -2.13
C GLY A 74 6.88 9.31 -3.25
N LEU A 75 6.49 9.52 -4.50
CA LEU A 75 7.41 9.62 -5.63
C LEU A 75 8.03 11.01 -5.73
N GLU A 76 7.21 12.05 -5.56
CA GLU A 76 7.62 13.47 -5.60
C GLU A 76 8.48 13.85 -4.40
N GLY A 77 8.15 13.30 -3.23
CA GLY A 77 8.72 13.67 -1.94
C GLY A 77 7.62 14.25 -1.05
N PRO A 78 7.19 13.54 0.01
CA PRO A 78 6.10 14.01 0.85
C PRO A 78 6.52 15.29 1.58
N LYS A 79 5.58 16.24 1.71
CA LYS A 79 5.80 17.49 2.45
C LYS A 79 6.09 17.24 3.93
N ASP A 80 5.38 16.28 4.50
CA ASP A 80 5.59 15.74 5.84
C ASP A 80 5.74 14.23 5.72
N SER A 81 6.97 13.74 5.92
CA SER A 81 7.27 12.32 5.77
C SER A 81 6.68 11.47 6.90
N ILE A 82 6.43 12.04 8.08
CA ILE A 82 5.86 11.31 9.22
C ILE A 82 4.36 11.09 8.99
N ASP A 83 3.61 12.15 8.66
CA ASP A 83 2.18 12.05 8.36
C ASP A 83 1.93 11.10 7.16
N TRP A 84 2.73 11.21 6.11
CA TRP A 84 2.65 10.30 4.97
C TRP A 84 2.96 8.84 5.36
N ALA A 85 3.98 8.63 6.19
CA ALA A 85 4.33 7.30 6.69
C ALA A 85 3.21 6.66 7.51
N GLU A 86 2.57 7.43 8.40
CA GLU A 86 1.45 6.97 9.21
C GLU A 86 0.26 6.54 8.34
N LYS A 87 -0.06 7.30 7.28
CA LYS A 87 -1.10 6.94 6.32
C LYS A 87 -0.78 5.64 5.57
N MET A 88 0.47 5.46 5.14
CA MET A 88 0.92 4.21 4.52
C MET A 88 0.74 3.02 5.47
N MET A 89 1.21 3.13 6.72
CA MET A 89 1.07 2.06 7.72
C MET A 89 -0.40 1.80 8.09
N THR A 90 -1.22 2.84 8.16
CA THR A 90 -2.66 2.72 8.42
C THR A 90 -3.33 1.84 7.37
N TRP A 91 -3.08 2.11 6.08
CA TRP A 91 -3.60 1.27 5.00
C TRP A 91 -2.99 -0.14 5.01
N GLY A 92 -1.69 -0.27 5.33
CA GLY A 92 -1.06 -1.57 5.55
C GLY A 92 -1.82 -2.41 6.58
N ASN A 93 -2.09 -1.84 7.74
CA ASN A 93 -2.81 -2.51 8.84
C ASN A 93 -4.27 -2.83 8.49
N ILE A 94 -4.99 -1.90 7.84
CA ILE A 94 -6.36 -2.13 7.35
C ILE A 94 -6.38 -3.31 6.38
N LEU A 95 -5.51 -3.32 5.38
CA LEU A 95 -5.47 -4.39 4.38
C LEU A 95 -5.07 -5.74 4.99
N THR A 96 -4.09 -5.76 5.90
CA THR A 96 -3.75 -6.98 6.66
C THR A 96 -4.97 -7.52 7.39
N HIS A 97 -5.70 -6.69 8.14
CA HIS A 97 -6.88 -7.13 8.87
C HIS A 97 -8.01 -7.59 7.95
N ARG A 98 -8.32 -6.80 6.91
CA ARG A 98 -9.47 -7.03 6.01
C ARG A 98 -9.23 -8.16 5.01
N SER A 99 -7.99 -8.55 4.76
CA SER A 99 -7.64 -9.73 3.94
C SER A 99 -8.28 -11.04 4.41
N LYS A 100 -8.72 -11.11 5.67
CA LYS A 100 -9.45 -12.25 6.25
C LYS A 100 -10.83 -12.46 5.60
N LEU A 101 -11.33 -11.47 4.87
CA LEU A 101 -12.64 -11.47 4.20
C LEU A 101 -12.56 -11.93 2.74
N ILE A 102 -11.37 -12.30 2.27
CA ILE A 102 -11.07 -12.83 0.93
C ILE A 102 -10.99 -14.35 0.98
#